data_AF-A0AAW2QGP9-F1
#
_entry.id   AF-A0AAW2QGP9-F1
#
_cell.length_a   1.000
_cell.length_b   1.000
_cell.length_c   1.000
_cell.angle_alpha   90.00
_cell.angle_beta   90.00
_cell.angle_gamma   90.00
#
_symmetry.space_group_name_H-M   'P 1'
#
loop_
_entity.id
_entity.type
_entity.pdbx_description
1 polymer ?
#
loop_
_entity_poly.entity_id
_entity_poly.type
_entity_poly.pdbx_seq_one_letter_code
_entity_poly.pdbx_strand_id
1 'polypeptide(L)'
;MTYDVSSTQMFNMRAALLWTISDFPGYAMLSGWGTKGAYACPNCGKDTRSKWLDNGHKYCYTCHRRFLPRGHKLRRDKVSFDGTIEMEIKKASTTVTDIISELDSVATEYKKEDLRKRRNRI
;
A
#
# COMPACT_ATOMS: atom_id res chain seq x y z
N MET A 1 -29.69 1.67 16.68
CA MET A 1 -31.03 2.24 16.51
C MET A 1 -30.83 3.66 16.01
N THR A 2 -31.35 4.00 14.84
CA THR A 2 -31.14 5.27 14.15
C THR A 2 -32.49 5.94 13.96
N TYR A 3 -32.56 7.25 14.19
CA TYR A 3 -33.79 8.03 14.03
C TYR A 3 -33.81 8.70 12.65
N ASP A 4 -34.86 8.47 11.87
CA ASP A 4 -35.08 9.18 10.60
C ASP A 4 -36.01 10.38 10.83
N VAL A 5 -35.49 11.58 10.60
CA VAL A 5 -36.23 12.84 10.78
C VAL A 5 -37.34 12.99 9.74
N SER A 6 -37.19 12.43 8.54
CA SER A 6 -38.19 12.56 7.48
C SER A 6 -39.44 11.72 7.75
N SER A 7 -39.29 10.52 8.30
CA SER A 7 -40.39 9.63 8.66
C SER A 7 -40.77 9.69 10.15
N THR A 8 -40.00 10.40 10.98
CA THR A 8 -40.15 10.49 12.45
C THR A 8 -40.18 9.13 13.15
N GLN A 9 -39.46 8.15 12.62
CA GLN A 9 -39.46 6.77 13.12
C GLN A 9 -38.06 6.28 13.49
N MET A 10 -38.05 5.31 14.40
CA MET A 10 -36.87 4.57 14.82
C MET A 10 -36.71 3.35 13.93
N PHE A 11 -35.54 3.17 13.32
CA PHE A 11 -35.22 1.98 12.54
C PHE A 11 -33.84 1.41 12.89
N ASN A 12 -33.66 0.12 12.64
CA ASN A 12 -32.37 -0.52 12.79
C ASN A 12 -31.58 -0.41 11.48
N MET A 13 -30.76 0.63 11.38
CA MET A 13 -29.84 0.80 10.27
C MET A 13 -28.83 -0.35 10.21
N ARG A 14 -28.73 -0.98 9.06
CA ARG A 14 -27.63 -1.89 8.70
C ARG A 14 -26.90 -1.26 7.53
N ALA A 15 -25.60 -1.01 7.70
CA ALA A 15 -24.75 -0.47 6.65
C ALA A 15 -23.59 -1.43 6.41
N ALA A 16 -23.19 -1.59 5.15
CA ALA A 16 -22.00 -2.32 4.75
C ALA A 16 -21.14 -1.40 3.87
N LEU A 17 -19.82 -1.44 4.07
CA LEU A 17 -18.87 -0.70 3.25
C LEU A 17 -18.47 -1.56 2.05
N LEU A 18 -18.82 -1.13 0.84
CA LEU A 18 -18.49 -1.85 -0.40
C LEU A 18 -17.06 -1.54 -0.88
N TRP A 19 -16.74 -0.26 -1.07
CA TRP A 19 -15.41 0.20 -1.45
C TRP A 19 -15.14 1.61 -0.92
N THR A 20 -13.86 1.93 -0.72
CA THR A 20 -13.38 3.29 -0.42
C THR A 20 -12.49 3.76 -1.56
N ILE A 21 -12.62 5.04 -1.92
CA ILE A 21 -11.63 5.72 -2.78
C ILE A 21 -10.74 6.51 -1.83
N SER A 22 -9.50 6.09 -1.70
CA SER A 22 -8.50 6.79 -0.88
C SER A 22 -7.40 7.35 -1.75
N ASP A 23 -6.89 8.51 -1.37
CA ASP A 23 -5.62 8.99 -1.86
C ASP A 23 -4.47 8.13 -1.32
N PHE A 24 -3.24 8.40 -1.75
CA PHE A 24 -2.08 7.60 -1.37
C PHE A 24 -1.79 7.66 0.14
N PRO A 25 -1.85 8.82 0.83
CA PRO A 25 -1.77 8.87 2.30
C PRO A 25 -2.90 8.12 3.01
N GLY A 26 -4.15 8.27 2.57
CA GLY A 26 -5.31 7.59 3.16
C GLY A 26 -5.24 6.07 3.02
N TYR A 27 -4.70 5.58 1.90
CA TYR A 27 -4.46 4.16 1.69
C TYR A 27 -3.56 3.56 2.78
N ALA A 28 -2.55 4.31 3.24
CA ALA A 28 -1.64 3.87 4.30
C ALA A 28 -2.40 3.54 5.60
N MET A 29 -3.35 4.40 5.96
CA MET A 29 -4.13 4.24 7.18
C MET A 29 -5.13 3.08 7.07
N LEU A 30 -5.73 2.90 5.90
CA LEU A 30 -6.76 1.88 5.69
C LEU A 30 -6.19 0.47 5.50
N SER A 31 -5.07 0.34 4.79
CA SER A 31 -4.44 -0.95 4.52
C SER A 31 -3.37 -1.35 5.55
N GLY A 32 -2.95 -0.41 6.40
CA GLY A 32 -1.76 -0.57 7.23
C GLY A 32 -0.45 -0.57 6.43
N TRP A 33 -0.50 -0.24 5.13
CA TRP A 33 0.68 -0.22 4.28
C TRP A 33 1.58 0.98 4.60
N GLY A 34 2.88 0.73 4.70
CA GLY A 34 3.87 1.80 4.80
C GLY A 34 4.00 2.54 3.47
N THR A 35 3.42 3.74 3.35
CA THR A 35 3.54 4.60 2.14
C THR A 35 4.80 5.46 2.12
N LYS A 36 5.72 5.20 3.05
CA LYS A 36 7.03 5.83 3.16
C LYS A 36 8.09 4.75 3.25
N GLY A 37 9.33 5.12 2.94
CA GLY A 37 10.46 4.20 3.02
C GLY A 37 10.79 3.53 1.69
N ALA A 38 11.64 2.50 1.75
CA ALA A 38 12.13 1.82 0.56
C ALA A 38 11.03 1.08 -0.24
N TYR A 39 9.97 0.64 0.44
CA TYR A 39 8.91 -0.21 -0.13
C TYR A 39 7.56 0.50 -0.23
N ALA A 40 7.57 1.83 -0.39
CA ALA A 40 6.36 2.64 -0.34
C ALA A 40 5.28 2.27 -1.37
N CYS A 41 5.68 1.77 -2.55
CA CYS A 41 4.74 1.49 -3.63
C CYS A 41 4.00 0.17 -3.37
N PRO A 42 2.67 0.18 -3.18
CA PRO A 42 1.90 -1.05 -2.93
C PRO A 42 1.84 -1.99 -4.14
N ASN A 43 1.99 -1.45 -5.37
CA ASN A 43 2.02 -2.27 -6.56
C ASN A 43 3.40 -2.91 -6.82
N CYS A 44 4.48 -2.34 -6.29
CA CYS A 44 5.82 -2.87 -6.47
C CYS A 44 6.30 -3.66 -5.24
N GLY A 45 5.81 -3.32 -4.04
CA GLY A 45 6.20 -3.98 -2.80
C GLY A 45 7.72 -4.02 -2.63
N LYS A 46 8.25 -5.23 -2.46
CA LYS A 46 9.68 -5.51 -2.36
C LYS A 46 10.48 -5.14 -3.61
N ASP A 47 9.84 -5.12 -4.78
CA ASP A 47 10.46 -4.76 -6.06
C ASP A 47 10.46 -3.24 -6.33
N THR A 48 10.10 -2.44 -5.32
CA THR A 48 10.21 -0.97 -5.40
C THR A 48 11.68 -0.58 -5.55
N ARG A 49 12.06 0.03 -6.68
CA ARG A 49 13.40 0.62 -6.83
C ARG A 49 13.41 1.98 -6.16
N SER A 50 13.78 1.97 -4.89
CA SER A 50 14.02 3.18 -4.11
C SER A 50 15.51 3.43 -3.97
N LYS A 51 15.91 4.70 -3.98
CA LYS A 51 17.27 5.14 -3.62
C LYS A 51 17.17 6.15 -2.48
N TRP A 52 17.99 5.97 -1.46
CA TRP A 52 18.11 6.96 -0.39
C TRP A 52 18.92 8.16 -0.89
N LEU A 53 18.41 9.37 -0.68
CA LEU A 53 19.11 10.61 -0.96
C LEU A 53 19.74 11.11 0.34
N ASP A 54 21.06 11.00 0.47
CA ASP A 54 21.78 11.30 1.71
C ASP A 54 21.53 12.73 2.21
N ASN A 55 21.62 13.72 1.32
CA ASN A 55 21.43 15.12 1.68
C ASN A 55 19.96 15.50 1.94
N GLY A 56 19.03 14.76 1.34
CA GLY A 56 17.59 15.04 1.45
C GLY A 56 16.88 14.22 2.52
N HIS A 57 17.56 13.21 3.07
CA HIS A 57 17.05 12.20 3.99
C HIS A 57 15.69 11.63 3.57
N LYS A 58 15.55 11.34 2.27
CA LYS A 58 14.31 10.87 1.65
C LYS A 58 14.62 9.76 0.65
N TYR A 59 13.67 8.85 0.48
CA TYR A 59 13.69 7.90 -0.63
C TYR A 59 13.19 8.58 -1.90
N CYS A 60 13.94 8.43 -3.00
CA CYS A 60 13.49 8.71 -4.34
C CYS A 60 13.17 7.41 -5.08
N TYR A 61 12.20 7.45 -6.00
CA TYR A 61 11.72 6.29 -6.73
C TYR A 61 12.04 6.45 -8.21
N THR A 62 13.08 5.76 -8.68
CA THR A 62 13.63 6.00 -10.02
C THR A 62 13.06 5.08 -11.11
N CYS A 63 12.39 3.98 -10.75
CA CYS A 63 11.87 3.01 -11.73
C CYS A 63 10.52 3.36 -12.38
N HIS A 64 10.31 4.62 -12.74
CA HIS A 64 9.07 5.08 -13.37
C HIS A 64 9.00 4.72 -14.86
N ARG A 65 10.15 4.51 -15.52
CA ARG A 65 10.19 4.21 -16.97
C ARG A 65 9.76 2.78 -17.28
N ARG A 66 9.74 1.88 -16.29
CA ARG A 66 9.23 0.50 -16.43
C ARG A 66 7.78 0.40 -16.88
N PHE A 67 6.97 1.44 -16.64
CA PHE A 67 5.56 1.52 -17.03
C PHE A 67 5.37 1.94 -18.49
N LEU A 68 6.44 2.39 -19.17
CA LEU A 68 6.40 2.72 -20.59
C LEU A 68 6.45 1.44 -21.45
N PRO A 69 5.96 1.46 -22.70
CA PRO A 69 6.10 0.33 -23.62
C PRO A 69 7.56 -0.13 -23.78
N ARG A 70 7.79 -1.43 -24.00
CA ARG A 70 9.15 -2.01 -24.07
C ARG A 70 10.09 -1.33 -25.08
N GLY A 71 9.56 -0.86 -26.21
CA GLY A 71 10.32 -0.17 -27.25
C GLY A 71 10.52 1.34 -27.01
N HIS A 72 10.04 1.89 -25.89
CA HIS A 72 10.03 3.32 -25.67
C HIS A 72 11.46 3.86 -25.44
N LYS A 73 11.85 4.91 -26.17
CA LYS A 73 13.22 5.46 -26.17
C LYS A 73 13.72 5.84 -24.77
N LEU A 74 12.85 6.45 -23.96
CA LEU A 74 13.18 6.86 -22.59
C LEU A 74 13.67 5.71 -21.70
N ARG A 75 13.27 4.46 -21.98
CA ARG A 75 13.74 3.29 -21.22
C ARG A 75 15.25 3.07 -21.36
N ARG A 76 15.87 3.57 -22.43
CA ARG A 76 17.31 3.50 -22.71
C ARG A 76 18.03 4.84 -22.49
N ASP A 77 17.29 5.90 -22.20
CA ASP A 77 17.87 7.21 -21.92
C ASP A 77 18.46 7.20 -20.51
N LYS A 78 19.73 6.82 -20.40
CA LYS A 78 20.48 6.87 -19.14
C LYS A 78 20.99 8.29 -18.83
N VAL A 79 21.10 9.15 -19.84
CA VAL A 79 21.77 10.44 -19.73
C VAL A 79 20.87 11.45 -19.04
N SER A 80 19.58 11.47 -19.40
CA SER A 80 18.60 12.39 -18.80
C SER A 80 18.06 11.93 -17.44
N PHE A 81 18.42 10.72 -17.00
CA PHE A 81 17.84 10.07 -15.80
C PHE A 81 18.94 9.64 -14.81
N ASP A 82 18.81 8.48 -14.17
CA ASP A 82 19.64 8.01 -13.07
C ASP A 82 20.87 7.20 -13.52
N GLY A 83 21.27 7.30 -14.80
CA GLY A 83 22.38 6.54 -15.35
C GLY A 83 22.05 5.08 -15.68
N THR A 84 20.82 4.62 -15.43
CA THR A 84 20.40 3.23 -15.67
C THR A 84 19.52 3.08 -16.91
N ILE A 85 19.53 1.86 -17.46
CA ILE A 85 18.61 1.43 -18.53
C ILE A 85 17.54 0.53 -17.88
N GLU A 86 16.26 0.87 -18.10
CA GLU A 86 15.13 0.18 -17.49
C GLU A 86 14.40 -0.73 -18.51
N MET A 87 14.87 -1.97 -18.69
CA MET A 87 14.23 -2.96 -19.58
C MET A 87 13.24 -3.89 -18.86
N GLU A 88 13.21 -3.89 -17.53
CA GLU A 88 12.31 -4.74 -16.73
C GLU A 88 10.84 -4.42 -17.00
N ILE A 89 10.01 -5.44 -17.24
CA ILE A 89 8.57 -5.22 -17.35
C ILE A 89 8.03 -4.87 -15.95
N LYS A 90 6.94 -4.08 -15.91
CA LYS A 90 6.10 -3.97 -14.72
C LYS A 90 5.81 -5.39 -14.20
N LYS A 91 6.15 -5.69 -12.94
CA LYS A 91 5.73 -6.94 -12.33
C LYS A 91 4.20 -6.97 -12.30
N ALA A 92 3.61 -8.13 -12.61
CA ALA A 92 2.16 -8.31 -12.49
C ALA A 92 1.74 -7.89 -11.08
N SER A 93 0.57 -7.27 -10.97
CA SER A 93 0.02 -6.94 -9.66
C SER A 93 -0.09 -8.23 -8.84
N THR A 94 0.40 -8.18 -7.61
CA THR A 94 0.43 -9.31 -6.69
C THR A 94 -0.98 -9.88 -6.55
N THR A 95 -1.12 -11.20 -6.69
CA THR A 95 -2.41 -11.85 -6.53
C THR A 95 -2.75 -12.02 -5.05
N VAL A 96 -4.03 -12.21 -4.71
CA VAL A 96 -4.45 -12.47 -3.33
C VAL A 96 -3.72 -13.68 -2.75
N THR A 97 -3.49 -14.72 -3.56
CA THR A 97 -2.75 -15.92 -3.14
C THR A 97 -1.29 -15.64 -2.82
N ASP A 98 -0.62 -14.79 -3.60
CA ASP A 98 0.75 -14.38 -3.31
C ASP A 98 0.82 -13.62 -1.98
N ILE A 99 -0.14 -12.72 -1.73
CA ILE A 99 -0.23 -11.97 -0.46
C ILE A 99 -0.45 -12.91 0.72
N ILE A 100 -1.38 -13.87 0.60
CA ILE A 100 -1.64 -14.85 1.66
C ILE A 100 -0.38 -15.66 1.96
N SER A 101 0.32 -16.15 0.93
CA SER A 101 1.56 -16.91 1.11
C SER A 101 2.66 -16.09 1.79
N GLU A 102 2.74 -14.79 1.49
CA GLU A 102 3.69 -13.88 2.13
C GLU A 102 3.31 -13.65 3.60
N LEU A 103 2.02 -13.50 3.91
CA LEU A 103 1.54 -13.34 5.29
C LEU A 103 1.72 -14.59 6.15
N ASP A 104 1.54 -15.79 5.58
CA ASP A 104 1.77 -17.05 6.29
C ASP A 104 3.23 -17.23 6.72
N SER A 105 4.17 -16.61 5.98
CA SER A 105 5.59 -16.60 6.33
C SER A 105 5.93 -15.62 7.46
N VAL A 106 5.03 -14.69 7.78
CA VAL A 106 5.21 -13.73 8.88
C VAL A 106 4.68 -14.37 10.15
N ALA A 107 5.57 -14.89 10.99
CA ALA A 107 5.21 -15.36 12.33
C ALA A 107 4.61 -14.20 13.14
N THR A 108 3.28 -14.15 13.24
CA THR A 108 2.61 -13.15 14.08
C THR A 108 2.63 -13.62 15.53
N GLU A 109 3.57 -13.12 16.33
CA GLU A 109 3.48 -13.21 17.80
C GLU A 109 2.41 -12.25 18.31
N TYR A 110 1.13 -12.52 18.02
CA TYR A 110 0.04 -11.89 18.72
C TYR A 110 -0.08 -12.52 20.11
N LYS A 111 0.63 -11.95 21.10
CA LYS A 111 0.51 -12.35 22.50
C LYS A 111 -0.92 -12.05 22.97
N LYS A 112 -1.74 -13.11 23.09
CA LYS A 112 -3.14 -13.07 23.57
C LYS A 112 -3.32 -12.37 24.94
N GLU A 113 -2.24 -12.14 25.68
CA GLU A 113 -2.26 -11.47 26.99
C GLU A 113 -2.65 -9.98 26.93
N ASP A 114 -2.37 -9.27 25.83
CA ASP A 114 -2.67 -7.83 25.73
C ASP A 114 -4.16 -7.52 25.54
N LEU A 115 -4.92 -8.42 24.92
CA LEU A 115 -6.38 -8.27 24.78
C LEU A 115 -7.11 -8.48 26.12
N ARG A 116 -6.57 -9.32 27.00
CA ARG A 116 -7.15 -9.59 28.33
C ARG A 116 -6.99 -8.38 29.26
N LYS A 117 -5.88 -7.64 29.16
CA LYS A 117 -5.63 -6.41 29.94
C LYS A 117 -6.55 -5.26 29.55
N ARG A 118 -6.91 -5.12 28.27
CA ARG A 118 -7.86 -4.07 27.81
C ARG A 118 -9.30 -4.36 28.22
N ARG A 119 -9.71 -5.62 28.24
CA ARG A 119 -11.05 -6.05 28.66
C ARG A 119 -11.30 -5.89 30.17
N ASN A 120 -10.25 -5.90 30.99
CA ASN A 120 -10.34 -5.72 32.45
C ASN A 120 -10.19 -4.24 32.88
N ARG A 121 -10.21 -3.29 31.93
CA ARG A 121 -10.08 -1.85 32.18
C ARG A 121 -11.32 -1.05 31.77
N ILE A 122 -12.41 -1.73 31.39
CA ILE A 122 -13.74 -1.16 31.12
C ILE A 122 -14.68 -1.72 32.17
#